data_AF-A0A1Y1MRC4-F1
#
_entry.id   AF-A0A1Y1MRC4-F1
#
_cell.length_a   1.000
_cell.length_b   1.000
_cell.length_c   1.000
_cell.angle_alpha   90.00
_cell.angle_beta   90.00
_cell.angle_gamma   90.00
#
_symmetry.space_group_name_H-M   'P 1'
#
loop_
_entity.id
_entity.type
_entity.pdbx_description
1 polymer ?
#
loop_
_entity_poly.entity_id
_entity_poly.type
_entity_poly.pdbx_seq_one_letter_code
_entity_poly.pdbx_strand_id
1 'polypeptide(L)'
;MGSAASMGDRVIQMESMDGAARCLEALRLQHKICNCRPLEFNTRLLEVASSVGAKLLVRAIRMRLSEIYHALGDDDQKQHHERIALRVQKELDLTCGGCDSPYGLESDSLEALPCTHILHARCAYELFRKNKRNKKRTCPECDKSSSRLYLNCNDYNSYSPVPLSVCSSDSHCTTHHVTSSV
;
A
#
# COMPACT_ATOMS: atom_id res chain seq x y z
N MET A 1 6.96 28.22 -14.98
CA MET A 1 7.26 26.77 -14.87
C MET A 1 6.24 26.17 -13.93
N GLY A 2 5.45 25.20 -14.42
CA GLY A 2 4.14 24.85 -13.85
C GLY A 2 4.20 24.02 -12.57
N SER A 3 3.30 24.34 -11.64
CA SER A 3 3.10 23.69 -10.33
C SER A 3 2.99 22.16 -10.37
N ALA A 4 2.55 21.57 -11.49
CA ALA A 4 2.44 20.12 -11.67
C ALA A 4 3.80 19.40 -11.73
N ALA A 5 4.80 19.96 -12.43
CA ALA A 5 6.14 19.35 -12.53
C ALA A 5 6.82 19.32 -11.15
N SER A 6 6.72 20.42 -10.40
CA SER A 6 7.26 20.50 -9.04
C SER A 6 6.58 19.55 -8.04
N MET A 7 5.32 19.16 -8.26
CA MET A 7 4.68 18.13 -7.45
C MET A 7 5.17 16.73 -7.83
N GLY A 8 5.35 16.45 -9.11
CA GLY A 8 5.90 15.17 -9.58
C GLY A 8 7.25 14.86 -8.96
N ASP A 9 8.17 15.83 -8.97
CA ASP A 9 9.51 15.68 -8.36
C ASP A 9 9.43 15.39 -6.86
N ARG A 10 8.49 16.03 -6.15
CA ARG A 10 8.27 15.81 -4.72
C ARG A 10 7.71 14.43 -4.41
N VAL A 11 6.81 13.91 -5.25
CA VAL A 11 6.28 12.55 -5.11
C VAL A 11 7.40 11.53 -5.30
N ILE A 12 8.20 11.67 -6.37
CA ILE A 12 9.32 10.76 -6.66
C ILE A 12 10.36 10.81 -5.52
N GLN A 13 10.67 12.00 -5.01
CA GLN A 13 11.56 12.17 -3.87
C GLN A 13 11.01 11.46 -2.63
N MET A 14 9.73 11.66 -2.31
CA MET A 14 9.05 11.05 -1.16
C MET A 14 9.04 9.52 -1.25
N GLU A 15 8.75 8.95 -2.43
CA GLU A 15 8.77 7.50 -2.66
C GLU A 15 10.19 6.92 -2.49
N SER A 16 11.20 7.63 -3.00
CA SER A 16 12.61 7.27 -2.83
C SER A 16 13.00 7.29 -1.35
N MET A 17 12.54 8.29 -0.61
CA MET A 17 12.73 8.38 0.83
C MET A 17 12.03 7.24 1.58
N ASP A 18 10.80 6.85 1.23
CA ASP A 18 10.15 5.69 1.86
C ASP A 18 10.90 4.38 1.60
N GLY A 19 11.44 4.20 0.38
CA GLY A 19 12.37 3.11 0.08
C GLY A 19 13.55 3.06 1.06
N ALA A 20 14.26 4.18 1.22
CA ALA A 20 15.38 4.30 2.15
C ALA A 20 14.96 4.06 3.61
N ALA A 21 13.80 4.58 4.03
CA ALA A 21 13.30 4.41 5.38
C ALA A 21 12.98 2.94 5.71
N ARG A 22 12.46 2.16 4.75
CA ARG A 22 12.29 0.70 4.88
C ARG A 22 13.61 -0.05 5.00
N CYS A 23 14.64 0.37 4.25
CA CYS A 23 15.98 -0.21 4.39
C CYS A 23 16.57 0.06 5.78
N LEU A 24 16.44 1.29 6.29
CA LEU A 24 16.88 1.64 7.65
C LEU A 24 16.13 0.81 8.71
N GLU A 25 14.83 0.58 8.50
CA GLU A 25 14.04 -0.27 9.39
C GLU A 25 14.54 -1.72 9.39
N ALA A 26 14.83 -2.29 8.22
CA ALA A 26 15.41 -3.64 8.14
C ALA A 26 16.78 -3.73 8.85
N LEU A 27 17.64 -2.71 8.71
CA LEU A 27 18.92 -2.66 9.42
C LEU A 27 18.74 -2.51 10.94
N ARG A 28 17.75 -1.74 11.38
CA ARG A 28 17.37 -1.57 12.79
C ARG A 28 16.94 -2.91 13.41
N LEU A 29 16.04 -3.63 12.74
CA LEU A 29 15.57 -4.95 13.18
C LEU A 29 16.68 -6.00 13.20
N GLN A 30 17.71 -5.85 12.36
CA GLN A 30 18.93 -6.66 12.39
C GLN A 30 19.97 -6.17 13.43
N HIS A 31 19.63 -5.18 14.26
CA HIS A 31 20.52 -4.55 15.25
C HIS A 31 21.84 -4.00 14.67
N LYS A 32 21.86 -3.67 13.37
CA LYS A 32 23.05 -3.11 12.70
C LYS A 32 23.22 -1.61 12.90
N ILE A 33 22.15 -0.92 13.28
CA ILE A 33 22.14 0.52 13.53
C ILE A 33 21.30 0.85 14.76
N CYS A 34 21.60 1.99 15.39
CA CYS A 34 20.80 2.52 16.49
C CYS A 34 19.44 3.05 16.00
N ASN A 35 18.42 3.00 16.87
CA ASN A 35 17.06 3.54 16.66
C ASN A 35 17.04 5.04 16.29
N CYS A 36 18.06 5.82 16.67
CA CYS A 36 18.11 7.26 16.39
C CYS A 36 18.05 7.59 14.89
N ARG A 37 18.74 6.79 14.05
CA ARG A 37 18.84 7.07 12.62
C ARG A 37 17.52 6.80 11.87
N PRO A 38 16.83 5.66 12.06
CA PRO A 38 15.48 5.46 11.56
C PRO A 38 14.48 6.50 12.11
N LEU A 39 14.59 6.89 13.39
CA LEU A 39 13.71 7.89 14.00
C LEU A 39 13.80 9.24 13.29
N GLU A 40 15.00 9.82 13.21
CA GLU A 40 15.24 11.11 12.56
C GLU A 40 14.78 11.08 11.10
N PHE A 41 15.09 10.00 10.39
CA PHE A 41 14.73 9.87 8.98
C PHE A 41 13.22 9.77 8.77
N ASN A 42 12.51 8.97 9.57
CA ASN A 42 11.05 8.82 9.45
C ASN A 42 10.31 10.09 9.88
N THR A 43 10.81 10.86 10.85
CA THR A 43 10.23 12.16 11.21
C THR A 43 10.31 13.15 10.04
N ARG A 44 11.45 13.24 9.36
CA ARG A 44 11.59 14.08 8.14
C ARG A 44 10.70 13.59 7.01
N LEU A 45 10.66 12.27 6.78
CA LEU A 45 9.78 11.69 5.76
C LEU A 45 8.31 11.96 6.05
N LEU A 46 7.89 11.95 7.31
CA LEU A 46 6.52 12.30 7.72
C LEU A 46 6.16 13.74 7.35
N GLU A 47 7.06 14.70 7.54
CA GLU A 47 6.85 16.09 7.14
C GLU A 47 6.67 16.21 5.61
N VAL A 48 7.56 15.57 4.85
CA VAL A 48 7.49 15.55 3.39
C VAL A 48 6.18 14.92 2.92
N ALA A 49 5.84 13.72 3.40
CA ALA A 49 4.62 13.00 3.03
C ALA A 49 3.35 13.78 3.41
N SER A 50 3.35 14.47 4.55
CA SER A 50 2.24 15.33 4.97
C SER A 50 2.08 16.53 4.05
N SER A 51 3.20 17.16 3.63
CA SER A 51 3.17 18.31 2.72
C SER A 51 2.71 17.95 1.29
N VAL A 52 2.98 16.72 0.85
CA VAL A 52 2.50 16.18 -0.43
C VAL A 52 1.03 15.73 -0.34
N GLY A 53 0.53 15.44 0.86
CA GLY A 53 -0.82 14.92 1.07
C GLY A 53 -0.94 13.40 0.90
N ALA A 54 0.17 12.66 1.00
CA ALA A 54 0.22 11.21 0.80
C ALA A 54 -0.31 10.44 2.02
N LYS A 55 -1.62 10.49 2.27
CA LYS A 55 -2.24 9.97 3.51
C LYS A 55 -1.95 8.50 3.82
N LEU A 56 -1.90 7.63 2.80
CA LEU A 56 -1.54 6.21 2.98
C LEU A 56 -0.11 6.05 3.52
N LEU A 57 0.83 6.79 2.94
CA LEU A 57 2.21 6.78 3.39
C LEU A 57 2.36 7.45 4.76
N VAL A 58 1.65 8.56 5.03
CA VAL A 58 1.60 9.18 6.36
C VAL A 58 1.18 8.15 7.42
N ARG A 59 0.14 7.36 7.17
CA ARG A 59 -0.28 6.28 8.08
C ARG A 59 0.82 5.24 8.28
N ALA A 60 1.46 4.78 7.21
CA ALA A 60 2.53 3.79 7.29
C ALA A 60 3.75 4.31 8.09
N ILE A 61 4.16 5.57 7.88
CA ILE A 61 5.24 6.20 8.62
C ILE A 61 4.87 6.34 10.09
N ARG A 62 3.63 6.75 10.41
CA ARG A 62 3.15 6.86 11.80
C ARG A 62 3.22 5.50 12.52
N MET A 63 2.82 4.42 11.87
CA MET A 63 2.98 3.07 12.44
C MET A 63 4.46 2.71 12.67
N ARG A 64 5.34 2.99 11.70
CA ARG A 64 6.78 2.75 11.84
C ARG A 64 7.39 3.55 13.00
N LEU A 65 6.99 4.82 13.17
CA LEU A 65 7.41 5.65 14.29
C LEU A 65 6.93 5.09 15.63
N SER A 66 5.70 4.55 15.69
CA SER A 66 5.21 3.85 16.90
C SER A 66 6.16 2.72 17.30
N GLU A 67 6.54 1.85 16.36
CA GLU A 67 7.46 0.73 16.63
C GLU A 67 8.85 1.18 17.07
N ILE A 68 9.35 2.29 16.51
CA ILE A 68 10.64 2.86 16.91
C ILE A 68 10.56 3.43 18.34
N TYR A 69 9.50 4.18 18.67
CA TYR A 69 9.29 4.72 20.01
C TYR A 69 9.06 3.61 21.05
N HIS A 70 8.35 2.55 20.69
CA HIS A 70 8.21 1.37 21.52
C HIS A 70 9.58 0.74 21.83
N ALA A 71 10.45 0.59 20.82
CA ALA A 71 11.81 0.08 21.01
C ALA A 71 12.72 1.01 21.83
N LEU A 72 12.36 2.29 21.97
CA LEU A 72 13.05 3.26 22.83
C LEU A 72 12.47 3.32 24.25
N GLY A 73 11.34 2.65 24.51
CA GLY A 73 10.63 2.70 25.79
C GLY A 73 9.80 3.97 26.00
N ASP A 74 9.52 4.73 24.94
CA ASP A 74 8.70 5.95 24.98
C ASP A 74 7.25 5.62 24.58
N ASP A 75 6.49 5.10 25.53
CA ASP A 75 5.11 4.65 25.30
C ASP A 75 4.13 5.82 25.00
N ASP A 76 4.42 7.03 25.48
CA ASP A 76 3.60 8.22 25.21
C ASP A 76 3.65 8.58 23.73
N GLN A 77 4.86 8.62 23.16
CA GLN A 77 5.04 8.87 21.73
C GLN A 77 4.52 7.72 20.88
N LYS A 78 4.76 6.47 21.30
CA LYS A 78 4.17 5.29 20.65
C LYS A 78 2.66 5.45 20.50
N GLN A 79 1.95 5.67 21.60
CA GLN A 79 0.49 5.83 21.60
C GLN A 79 0.02 7.07 20.83
N HIS A 80 0.79 8.17 20.83
CA HIS A 80 0.48 9.34 20.02
C HIS A 80 0.46 9.00 18.53
N HIS A 81 1.48 8.29 18.05
CA HIS A 81 1.61 7.90 16.66
C HIS A 81 0.54 6.88 16.24
N GLU A 82 0.23 5.89 17.08
CA GLU A 82 -0.85 4.92 16.85
C GLU A 82 -2.21 5.60 16.73
N ARG A 83 -2.55 6.51 17.64
CA ARG A 83 -3.84 7.23 17.61
C ARG A 83 -4.03 8.02 16.32
N ILE A 84 -2.98 8.66 15.82
CA ILE A 84 -3.03 9.40 14.54
C ILE A 84 -3.17 8.42 13.37
N ALA A 85 -2.40 7.33 13.35
CA ALA A 85 -2.49 6.31 12.30
C ALA A 85 -3.89 5.70 12.22
N LEU A 86 -4.52 5.40 13.36
CA LEU A 86 -5.89 4.91 13.45
C LEU A 86 -6.92 5.93 12.98
N ARG A 87 -6.71 7.22 13.27
CA ARG A 87 -7.58 8.29 12.73
C ARG A 87 -7.51 8.32 11.21
N VAL A 88 -6.31 8.32 10.64
CA VAL A 88 -6.12 8.30 9.17
C VAL A 88 -6.73 7.04 8.56
N GLN A 89 -6.59 5.90 9.22
CA GLN A 89 -7.23 4.64 8.79
C GLN A 89 -8.75 4.79 8.67
N LYS A 90 -9.38 5.40 9.69
CA LYS A 90 -10.83 5.64 9.71
C LYS A 90 -11.25 6.67 8.66
N GLU A 91 -10.49 7.75 8.48
CA GLU A 91 -10.77 8.77 7.47
C GLU A 91 -10.72 8.22 6.03
N LEU A 92 -9.91 7.18 5.80
CA LEU A 92 -9.72 6.55 4.50
C LEU A 92 -10.52 5.25 4.34
N ASP A 93 -11.35 4.89 5.33
CA ASP A 93 -12.15 3.66 5.35
C ASP A 93 -11.32 2.39 5.01
N LEU A 94 -10.11 2.30 5.58
CA LEU A 94 -9.16 1.23 5.26
C LEU A 94 -9.44 -0.04 6.04
N THR A 95 -10.66 -0.57 5.98
CA THR A 95 -11.09 -1.78 6.70
C THR A 95 -11.78 -2.76 5.77
N CYS A 96 -11.43 -4.03 5.87
CA CYS A 96 -12.02 -5.09 5.08
C CYS A 96 -13.42 -5.47 5.59
N GLY A 97 -14.47 -5.28 4.80
CA GLY A 97 -15.84 -5.66 5.19
C GLY A 97 -16.07 -7.16 5.44
N GLY A 98 -15.08 -8.03 5.17
CA GLY A 98 -15.14 -9.47 5.44
C GLY A 98 -14.55 -9.92 6.77
N CYS A 99 -13.63 -9.15 7.36
CA CYS A 99 -12.95 -9.52 8.61
C CYS A 99 -12.67 -8.35 9.55
N ASP A 100 -13.09 -7.14 9.18
CA ASP A 100 -12.90 -5.87 9.89
C ASP A 100 -11.44 -5.49 10.18
N SER A 101 -10.48 -6.27 9.67
CA SER A 101 -9.06 -5.96 9.81
C SER A 101 -8.63 -4.90 8.77
N PRO A 102 -7.65 -4.06 9.12
CA PRO A 102 -7.28 -2.95 8.26
C PRO A 102 -6.44 -3.36 7.05
N TYR A 103 -6.55 -2.62 5.96
CA TYR A 103 -5.67 -2.79 4.80
C TYR A 103 -4.26 -2.22 5.06
N GLY A 104 -3.27 -2.81 4.38
CA GLY A 104 -1.94 -2.23 4.20
C GLY A 104 -1.09 -2.11 5.47
N LEU A 105 -1.47 -2.75 6.58
CA LEU A 105 -0.55 -3.03 7.69
C LEU A 105 0.25 -4.30 7.42
N GLU A 106 -0.48 -5.35 7.04
CA GLU A 106 0.10 -6.58 6.53
C GLU A 106 0.16 -6.53 5.01
N SER A 107 1.08 -7.30 4.43
CA SER A 107 1.19 -7.52 2.99
C SER A 107 0.12 -8.51 2.50
N ASP A 108 -1.13 -8.29 2.92
CA ASP A 108 -2.28 -9.06 2.46
C ASP A 108 -2.63 -8.66 1.03
N SER A 109 -2.78 -9.64 0.14
CA SER A 109 -3.33 -9.40 -1.19
C SER A 109 -4.77 -8.91 -1.09
N LEU A 110 -5.13 -7.95 -1.93
CA LEU A 110 -6.48 -7.39 -2.01
C LEU A 110 -7.17 -7.88 -3.28
N GLU A 111 -8.48 -8.07 -3.19
CA GLU A 111 -9.34 -8.48 -4.30
C GLU A 111 -10.50 -7.49 -4.42
N ALA A 112 -10.71 -6.96 -5.62
CA ALA A 112 -11.87 -6.13 -5.92
C ALA A 112 -13.04 -7.03 -6.35
N LEU A 113 -14.16 -6.95 -5.62
CA LEU A 113 -15.41 -7.60 -6.00
C LEU A 113 -16.03 -6.91 -7.22
N PRO A 114 -16.98 -7.53 -7.95
CA PRO A 114 -17.62 -6.90 -9.12
C PRO A 114 -18.47 -5.68 -8.79
N CYS A 115 -18.81 -5.52 -7.51
CA CYS A 115 -19.48 -4.35 -6.97
C CYS A 115 -18.51 -3.25 -6.52
N THR A 116 -17.24 -3.33 -6.96
CA THR A 116 -16.12 -2.39 -6.69
C THR A 116 -15.64 -2.29 -5.25
N HIS A 117 -16.28 -2.97 -4.30
CA HIS A 117 -15.76 -3.08 -2.93
C HIS A 117 -14.51 -3.95 -2.91
N ILE A 118 -13.56 -3.59 -2.06
CA ILE A 118 -12.28 -4.27 -1.93
C ILE A 118 -12.35 -5.19 -0.71
N LEU A 119 -11.82 -6.40 -0.78
CA LEU A 119 -11.63 -7.26 0.37
C LEU A 119 -10.19 -7.77 0.40
N HIS A 120 -9.75 -8.33 1.53
CA HIS A 120 -8.60 -9.23 1.48
C HIS A 120 -8.93 -10.41 0.55
N ALA A 121 -7.96 -10.85 -0.25
CA ALA A 121 -8.12 -11.98 -1.16
C ALA A 121 -8.57 -13.25 -0.42
N ARG A 122 -8.07 -13.48 0.81
CA ARG A 122 -8.53 -14.56 1.70
C ARG A 122 -10.02 -14.44 2.06
N CYS A 123 -10.50 -13.23 2.33
CA CYS A 123 -11.90 -12.97 2.68
C CYS A 123 -12.81 -13.15 1.47
N ALA A 124 -12.38 -12.66 0.30
CA ALA A 124 -13.09 -12.87 -0.96
C ALA A 124 -13.19 -14.37 -1.29
N TYR A 125 -12.11 -15.13 -1.15
CA TYR A 125 -12.10 -16.57 -1.38
C TYR A 125 -13.07 -17.33 -0.45
N GLU A 126 -13.05 -17.02 0.85
CA GLU A 126 -13.95 -17.62 1.83
C GLU A 126 -15.44 -17.29 1.56
N LEU A 127 -15.72 -16.06 1.11
CA LEU A 127 -17.06 -15.62 0.69
C LEU A 127 -17.61 -16.50 -0.46
N PHE A 128 -16.75 -16.93 -1.39
CA PHE A 128 -17.14 -17.80 -2.51
C PHE A 128 -17.20 -19.28 -2.15
N ARG A 129 -16.35 -19.75 -1.22
CA ARG A 129 -16.26 -21.17 -0.84
C ARG A 129 -17.38 -21.63 0.10
N LYS A 130 -17.78 -20.82 1.09
CA LYS A 130 -18.77 -21.19 2.11
C LYS A 130 -20.20 -21.34 1.58
N ASN A 131 -20.50 -20.83 0.39
CA ASN A 131 -21.85 -20.79 -0.17
C ASN A 131 -22.29 -22.06 -0.94
N LYS A 132 -21.92 -23.26 -0.45
CA LYS A 132 -22.42 -24.55 -0.98
C LYS A 132 -23.87 -24.88 -0.56
N ARG A 133 -24.49 -24.08 0.32
CA ARG A 133 -25.87 -24.27 0.81
C ARG A 133 -26.76 -23.07 0.43
N ASN A 134 -27.07 -22.91 -0.86
CA ASN A 134 -28.14 -22.06 -1.44
C ASN A 134 -28.26 -20.58 -0.99
N LYS A 135 -27.31 -20.01 -0.24
CA LYS A 135 -27.28 -18.57 0.06
C LYS A 135 -26.52 -17.84 -1.06
N LYS A 136 -27.05 -16.68 -1.47
CA LYS A 136 -26.47 -15.86 -2.55
C LYS A 136 -25.08 -15.36 -2.15
N ARG A 137 -24.15 -15.30 -3.11
CA ARG A 137 -22.80 -14.72 -2.97
C ARG A 137 -22.89 -13.20 -2.94
N THR A 138 -23.18 -12.62 -1.77
CA THR A 138 -23.37 -11.18 -1.62
C THR A 138 -22.13 -10.53 -1.02
N CYS A 139 -21.78 -9.34 -1.52
CA CYS A 139 -20.77 -8.49 -0.91
C CYS A 139 -21.22 -8.07 0.51
N PRO A 140 -20.37 -8.15 1.54
CA PRO A 140 -20.74 -7.77 2.90
C PRO A 140 -21.03 -6.26 3.07
N GLU A 141 -20.56 -5.41 2.14
CA GLU A 141 -20.70 -3.95 2.25
C GLU A 141 -21.95 -3.41 1.55
N CYS A 142 -22.43 -4.07 0.49
CA CYS A 142 -23.56 -3.56 -0.31
C CYS A 142 -24.63 -4.60 -0.66
N ASP A 143 -24.48 -5.83 -0.19
CA ASP A 143 -25.39 -6.96 -0.41
C ASP A 143 -25.66 -7.34 -1.89
N LYS A 144 -24.94 -6.75 -2.85
CA LYS A 144 -25.08 -7.08 -4.27
C LYS A 144 -24.48 -8.45 -4.56
N SER A 145 -25.24 -9.29 -5.26
CA SER A 145 -24.78 -10.61 -5.69
C SER A 145 -23.93 -10.52 -6.96
N SER A 146 -22.73 -11.09 -6.91
CA SER A 146 -21.77 -11.11 -8.02
C SER A 146 -22.28 -11.93 -9.22
N SER A 147 -22.42 -11.31 -10.40
CA SER A 147 -22.85 -12.00 -11.64
C SER A 147 -21.71 -12.42 -12.58
N ARG A 148 -20.44 -12.05 -12.35
CA ARG A 148 -19.27 -12.63 -13.04
C ARG A 148 -17.98 -12.12 -12.38
N LEU A 149 -17.11 -13.04 -11.96
CA LEU A 149 -15.73 -12.75 -11.57
C LEU A 149 -14.81 -13.58 -12.47
N TYR A 150 -13.75 -12.95 -12.98
CA TYR A 150 -12.59 -13.65 -13.55
C TYR A 150 -11.68 -14.07 -12.39
N LEU A 151 -12.13 -15.00 -11.57
CA LEU A 151 -11.23 -15.67 -10.63
C LEU A 151 -10.32 -16.58 -11.45
N ASN A 152 -9.10 -16.14 -11.74
CA ASN A 152 -8.04 -17.04 -12.20
C ASN A 152 -7.55 -17.84 -10.99
N CYS A 153 -8.38 -18.78 -10.51
CA CYS A 153 -7.94 -19.80 -9.58
C CYS A 153 -7.03 -20.78 -10.35
N ASN A 154 -5.79 -20.36 -10.60
CA ASN A 154 -4.75 -21.32 -10.95
C ASN A 154 -4.25 -21.93 -9.63
N ASP A 155 -4.88 -23.04 -9.23
CA ASP A 155 -4.28 -23.97 -8.29
C ASP A 155 -2.91 -24.41 -8.84
N TYR A 156 -1.95 -24.60 -7.94
CA TYR A 156 -0.52 -24.97 -8.15
C TYR A 156 0.51 -23.84 -8.21
N ASN A 157 1.08 -23.57 -7.03
CA ASN A 157 2.52 -23.55 -6.76
C ASN A 157 3.45 -23.05 -7.90
N SER A 158 3.55 -21.73 -8.06
CA SER A 158 4.81 -21.06 -8.42
C SER A 158 4.71 -19.57 -8.13
N TYR A 159 5.72 -19.04 -7.45
CA TYR A 159 5.99 -17.61 -7.39
C TYR A 159 5.95 -17.03 -8.81
N SER A 160 5.00 -16.15 -9.08
CA SER A 160 5.06 -15.25 -10.23
C SER A 160 4.49 -13.90 -9.82
N PRO A 161 5.30 -12.83 -9.78
CA PRO A 161 4.79 -11.50 -9.51
C PRO A 161 4.00 -11.04 -10.73
N VAL A 162 2.69 -10.83 -10.56
CA VAL A 162 1.87 -10.21 -11.60
C VAL A 162 2.36 -8.78 -11.78
N PRO A 163 2.82 -8.37 -12.98
CA PRO A 163 3.21 -7.00 -13.21
C PRO A 163 1.95 -6.12 -13.22
N LEU A 164 1.94 -5.09 -12.39
CA LEU A 164 0.99 -3.99 -12.50
C LEU A 164 1.15 -3.39 -13.90
N SER A 165 0.18 -3.70 -14.78
CA SER A 165 0.08 -3.12 -16.11
C SER A 165 -0.21 -1.63 -15.97
N VAL A 166 0.85 -0.82 -16.04
CA VAL A 166 0.74 0.61 -16.28
C VAL A 166 0.26 0.76 -17.72
N CYS A 167 -0.91 1.36 -17.90
CA CYS A 167 -1.46 1.73 -19.20
C CYS A 167 -0.45 2.59 -19.98
N SER A 168 0.31 1.94 -20.87
CA SER A 168 1.17 2.63 -21.82
C SER A 168 0.29 3.32 -22.85
N SER A 169 0.40 4.64 -22.91
CA SER A 169 -0.16 5.43 -23.99
C SER A 169 0.78 5.30 -25.19
N ASP A 170 0.37 4.57 -26.23
CA ASP A 170 1.11 4.47 -27.47
C ASP A 170 1.14 5.84 -28.18
N SER A 171 2.28 6.52 -28.12
CA SER A 171 2.62 7.59 -29.06
C SER A 171 3.61 7.05 -30.08
N HIS A 172 3.11 6.77 -31.29
CA HIS A 172 3.91 6.48 -32.47
C HIS A 172 4.94 7.59 -32.73
N CYS A 173 6.23 7.24 -32.74
CA CYS A 173 7.28 8.02 -33.39
C CYS A 173 8.14 7.07 -34.24
N THR A 174 8.09 7.32 -35.55
CA THR A 174 8.78 6.61 -36.63
C THR A 174 10.30 6.78 -36.55
N THR A 175 11.02 5.66 -36.62
CA THR A 175 12.49 5.57 -36.67
C THR A 175 12.99 5.95 -38.07
N HIS A 176 13.78 7.03 -38.17
CA HIS A 176 14.63 7.28 -39.34
C HIS A 176 16.03 6.73 -39.07
N HIS A 177 16.46 5.78 -39.90
CA HIS A 177 17.84 5.30 -39.97
C HIS A 177 18.76 6.42 -40.48
N VAL A 178 19.84 6.70 -39.76
CA VAL A 178 20.99 7.46 -40.28
C VAL A 178 22.18 6.52 -40.31
N THR A 179 22.62 6.17 -41.52
CA THR A 179 23.90 5.53 -41.79
C THR A 179 25.00 6.59 -41.72
N SER A 180 26.08 6.33 -40.98
CA SER A 180 27.31 7.13 -41.07
C SER A 180 28.45 6.27 -41.60
N SER A 181 28.83 6.53 -42.85
CA SER A 181 30.21 6.50 -43.34
C SER A 181 30.79 7.88 -42.97
N VAL A 182 32.00 8.05 -42.46
CA VAL A 182 33.33 7.55 -42.81
C VAL A 182 34.18 7.63 -41.54
#